data_AF-A0A7C5PTA6-F1
#
_entry.id   AF-A0A7C5PTA6-F1
#
_cell.length_a   1.000
_cell.length_b   1.000
_cell.length_c   1.000
_cell.angle_alpha   90.00
_cell.angle_beta   90.00
_cell.angle_gamma   90.00
#
_symmetry.space_group_name_H-M   'P 1'
#
loop_
_entity.id
_entity.type
_entity.pdbx_description
1 polymer ?
#
loop_
_entity_poly.entity_id
_entity_poly.type
_entity_poly.pdbx_seq_one_letter_code
_entity_poly.pdbx_strand_id
1 'polypeptide(L)'
;MGVRIRGLVKAARACRESLARGVPSGERADFLAWVRGILGQVEEFCREVPGGVEGLPRPSLEAYRFLSKVAREGTSAFAEPRPAGPSRPKIRVPGLVAFLEEMLLDLGTQGEPSFSVEEYRRRAAKRVECTRKGLLRKGMDPSFLPLRTGMAFAWLDWLAREDHLEVYR
;
A
#
# COMPACT_ATOMS: atom_id res chain seq x y z
N MET A 1 27.34 14.73 -14.23
CA MET A 1 27.31 13.43 -13.53
C MET A 1 26.59 13.62 -12.21
N GLY A 2 25.48 12.92 -11.95
CA GLY A 2 24.68 13.11 -10.73
C GLY A 2 25.05 12.11 -9.64
N VAL A 3 25.28 12.59 -8.42
CA VAL A 3 25.62 11.74 -7.28
C VAL A 3 24.39 10.98 -6.79
N ARG A 4 24.48 9.64 -6.73
CA ARG A 4 23.40 8.78 -6.25
C ARG A 4 23.74 8.24 -4.88
N ILE A 5 23.14 8.81 -3.84
CA ILE A 5 23.23 8.26 -2.49
C ILE A 5 22.26 7.08 -2.39
N ARG A 6 22.81 5.86 -2.40
CA ARG A 6 22.02 4.63 -2.30
C ARG A 6 21.30 4.61 -0.95
N GLY A 7 19.97 4.44 -0.99
CA GLY A 7 19.17 4.28 0.22
C GLY A 7 18.46 5.54 0.72
N LEU A 8 18.78 6.75 0.24
CA LEU A 8 18.11 7.99 0.69
C LEU A 8 16.60 7.97 0.42
N VAL A 9 16.19 7.54 -0.78
CA VAL A 9 14.77 7.40 -1.14
C VAL A 9 14.08 6.32 -0.28
N LYS A 10 14.78 5.23 0.05
CA LYS A 10 14.27 4.17 0.92
C LYS A 10 14.10 4.66 2.35
N ALA A 11 15.04 5.46 2.85
CA ALA A 11 14.97 6.08 4.18
C ALA A 11 13.81 7.07 4.27
N ALA A 12 13.64 7.94 3.26
CA ALA A 12 12.49 8.85 3.18
C ALA A 12 11.16 8.08 3.16
N ARG A 13 11.09 6.96 2.42
CA ARG A 13 9.90 6.09 2.43
C ARG A 13 9.63 5.47 3.80
N ALA A 14 10.65 4.91 4.45
CA ALA A 14 10.52 4.35 5.80
C ALA A 14 10.06 5.41 6.81
N CYS A 15 10.61 6.63 6.73
CA CYS A 15 10.20 7.76 7.55
C CYS A 15 8.72 8.13 7.32
N ARG A 16 8.24 8.17 6.07
CA ARG A 16 6.80 8.40 5.78
C ARG A 16 5.92 7.32 6.37
N GLU A 17 6.31 6.06 6.22
CA GLU A 17 5.55 4.91 6.73
C GLU A 17 5.47 4.94 8.27
N SER A 18 6.57 5.29 8.96
CA SER A 18 6.60 5.44 10.41
C SER A 18 5.74 6.61 10.90
N LEU A 19 5.82 7.78 10.25
CA LEU A 19 4.98 8.93 10.58
C LEU A 19 3.49 8.62 10.36
N ALA A 20 3.15 7.94 9.27
CA ALA A 20 1.78 7.54 8.97
C ALA A 20 1.22 6.49 9.94
N ARG A 21 2.08 5.61 10.47
CA ARG A 21 1.72 4.63 11.51
C ARG A 21 1.60 5.26 12.90
N GLY A 22 2.24 6.41 13.10
CA GLY A 22 2.43 7.03 14.40
C GLY A 22 3.68 6.48 15.09
N VAL A 23 4.55 7.39 15.54
CA VAL A 23 5.75 7.04 16.30
C VAL A 23 5.45 7.20 17.79
N PRO A 24 5.60 6.13 18.61
CA PRO A 24 5.38 6.17 20.05
C PRO A 24 6.20 7.28 20.71
N SER A 25 5.64 7.97 21.71
CA SER A 25 6.29 9.12 22.35
C SER A 25 7.70 8.80 22.89
N GLY A 26 7.90 7.60 23.43
CA GLY A 26 9.20 7.13 23.92
C GLY A 26 10.25 6.88 22.83
N GLU A 27 9.84 6.68 21.58
CA GLU A 27 10.74 6.38 20.44
C GLU A 27 11.02 7.62 19.56
N ARG A 28 10.33 8.74 19.80
CA ARG A 28 10.42 9.94 18.96
C ARG A 28 11.82 10.53 18.92
N ALA A 29 12.52 10.54 20.05
CA ALA A 29 13.88 11.07 20.14
C ALA A 29 14.85 10.24 19.29
N ASP A 30 14.81 8.92 19.42
CA ASP A 30 15.64 7.99 18.65
C ASP A 30 15.31 8.04 17.15
N PHE A 31 14.02 8.13 16.82
CA PHE A 31 13.58 8.32 15.44
C PHE A 31 14.14 9.61 14.82
N LEU A 32 14.08 10.73 15.54
CA LEU A 32 14.66 11.99 15.06
C LEU A 32 16.19 11.93 14.97
N ALA A 33 16.86 11.25 15.91
CA ALA A 33 18.29 11.03 15.86
C ALA A 33 18.69 10.22 14.61
N TRP A 34 17.93 9.18 14.29
CA TRP A 34 18.10 8.41 13.06
C TRP A 34 17.93 9.27 11.80
N VAL A 35 16.86 10.09 11.72
CA VAL A 35 16.64 11.00 10.58
C VAL A 35 17.81 11.98 10.43
N ARG A 36 18.26 12.59 11.53
CA ARG A 36 19.39 13.53 11.54
C ARG A 36 20.70 12.85 11.14
N GLY A 37 20.92 11.61 11.58
CA GLY A 37 22.09 10.81 11.18
C GLY A 37 22.15 10.58 9.67
N ILE A 38 21.01 10.26 9.04
CA ILE A 38 20.94 10.12 7.58
C ILE A 38 21.24 11.43 6.87
N LEU A 39 20.67 12.55 7.35
CA LEU A 39 20.94 13.88 6.78
C LEU A 39 22.42 14.24 6.90
N GLY A 40 23.04 13.98 8.06
CA GLY A 40 24.47 14.22 8.27
C GLY A 40 25.35 13.44 7.30
N GLN A 41 25.04 12.15 7.07
CA GLN A 41 25.76 11.33 6.08
C GLN A 41 25.59 11.87 4.66
N VAL A 42 24.40 12.35 4.30
CA VAL A 42 24.14 12.95 2.98
C VAL A 42 24.90 14.26 2.81
N GLU A 43 24.86 15.14 3.81
CA GLU A 43 25.56 16.43 3.79
C GLU A 43 27.08 16.25 3.76
N GLU A 44 27.61 15.24 4.46
CA GLU A 44 29.02 14.86 4.39
C GLU A 44 29.39 14.36 2.98
N PHE A 45 28.60 13.46 2.40
CA PHE A 45 28.82 13.00 1.02
C PHE A 45 28.74 14.13 -0.01
N CYS A 46 27.83 15.07 0.19
CA CYS A 46 27.62 16.19 -0.72
C CYS A 46 28.67 17.31 -0.55
N ARG A 47 29.40 17.38 0.58
CA ARG A 47 30.46 18.39 0.79
C ARG A 47 31.61 18.27 -0.19
N GLU A 48 31.91 17.05 -0.65
CA GLU A 48 33.03 16.77 -1.56
C GLU A 48 32.64 16.87 -3.04
N VAL A 49 31.37 17.19 -3.34
CA VAL A 49 30.81 17.10 -4.69
C VAL A 49 30.42 18.49 -5.21
N PRO A 50 30.82 18.86 -6.44
CA PRO A 50 30.36 20.09 -7.09
C PRO A 50 28.82 20.13 -7.20
N GLY A 51 28.20 21.17 -6.65
CA GLY A 51 26.74 21.35 -6.60
C GLY A 51 26.08 20.92 -5.29
N GLY A 52 26.81 20.28 -4.38
CA GLY A 52 26.32 19.94 -3.05
C GLY A 52 25.02 19.12 -3.09
N VAL A 53 24.12 19.40 -2.15
CA VAL A 53 22.81 18.73 -2.07
C VAL A 53 21.91 19.09 -3.25
N GLU A 54 21.98 20.31 -3.77
CA GLU A 54 21.17 20.75 -4.92
C GLU A 54 21.61 20.07 -6.23
N GLY A 55 22.83 19.52 -6.27
CA GLY A 55 23.32 18.68 -7.37
C GLY A 55 22.79 17.24 -7.36
N LEU A 56 21.99 16.85 -6.36
CA LEU A 56 21.39 15.51 -6.29
C LEU A 56 20.34 15.31 -7.40
N PRO A 57 20.22 14.09 -7.96
CA PRO A 57 19.11 13.73 -8.83
C PRO A 57 17.76 14.01 -8.15
N ARG A 58 16.77 14.46 -8.93
CA ARG A 58 15.46 14.91 -8.42
C ARG A 58 14.81 13.99 -7.36
N PRO A 59 14.77 12.65 -7.50
CA PRO A 59 14.19 11.78 -6.47
C PRO A 59 14.95 11.82 -5.13
N SER A 60 16.28 11.93 -5.20
CA SER A 60 17.15 12.04 -4.03
C SER A 60 17.02 13.42 -3.38
N LEU A 61 16.91 14.48 -4.19
CA LEU A 61 16.68 15.84 -3.70
C LEU A 61 15.32 15.95 -2.97
N GLU A 62 14.26 15.39 -3.53
CA GLU A 62 12.93 15.36 -2.90
C GLU A 62 12.94 14.54 -1.60
N ALA A 63 13.67 13.42 -1.57
CA ALA A 63 13.85 12.61 -0.37
C ALA A 63 14.62 13.36 0.73
N TYR A 64 15.70 14.06 0.36
CA TYR A 64 16.45 14.93 1.28
C TYR A 64 15.54 16.02 1.85
N ARG A 65 14.88 16.81 1.00
CA ARG A 65 14.01 17.91 1.43
C ARG A 65 12.91 17.45 2.38
N PHE A 66 12.34 16.27 2.12
CA PHE A 66 11.37 15.66 3.02
C PHE A 66 11.97 15.35 4.40
N LEU A 67 13.12 14.67 4.44
CA LEU A 67 13.78 14.31 5.70
C LEU A 67 14.24 15.57 6.48
N SER A 68 14.77 16.59 5.79
CA SER A 68 15.16 17.87 6.41
C SER A 68 13.95 18.59 7.01
N LYS A 69 12.80 18.57 6.32
CA LYS A 69 11.56 19.12 6.86
C LYS A 69 11.15 18.42 8.16
N VAL A 70 11.17 17.08 8.18
CA VAL A 70 10.85 16.27 9.37
C VAL A 70 11.82 16.57 10.51
N ALA A 71 13.13 16.62 10.24
CA ALA A 71 14.14 16.92 11.25
C ALA A 71 13.99 18.32 11.87
N ARG A 72 13.55 19.30 11.06
CA ARG A 72 13.30 20.68 11.48
C ARG A 72 12.02 20.82 12.30
N GLU A 73 10.95 20.15 11.90
CA GLU A 73 9.69 20.11 12.64
C GLU A 73 9.85 19.34 13.97
N GLY A 74 10.79 18.40 14.03
CA GLY A 74 11.12 17.70 15.27
C GLY A 74 9.90 16.98 15.83
N THR A 75 9.54 17.28 17.08
CA THR A 75 8.40 16.63 17.72
C THR A 75 7.03 17.07 17.18
N SER A 76 6.94 18.21 16.49
CA SER A 76 5.70 18.65 15.85
C SER A 76 5.40 17.90 14.55
N ALA A 77 6.38 17.16 14.00
CA ALA A 77 6.19 16.31 12.83
C ALA A 77 5.34 15.06 13.16
N PHE A 78 5.23 14.70 14.44
CA PHE A 78 4.41 13.58 14.88
C PHE A 78 3.00 14.07 15.12
N ALA A 79 2.04 13.53 14.37
CA ALA A 79 0.64 13.63 14.77
C ALA A 79 0.50 13.07 16.21
N GLU A 80 -0.40 13.68 17.00
CA GLU A 80 -0.80 13.06 18.26
C GLU A 80 -1.24 11.61 17.98
N PRO A 81 -0.91 10.66 18.86
CA PRO A 81 -1.41 9.30 18.72
C PRO A 81 -2.94 9.39 18.76
N ARG A 82 -3.56 9.33 17.59
CA ARG A 82 -5.00 9.12 17.50
C ARG A 82 -5.24 7.83 18.29
N PRO A 83 -6.12 7.82 19.31
CA PRO A 83 -6.36 6.61 20.10
C PRO A 83 -6.58 5.48 19.11
N ALA A 84 -5.76 4.43 19.25
CA ALA A 84 -5.83 3.28 18.40
C ALA A 84 -7.22 2.67 18.59
N GLY A 85 -8.18 3.09 17.77
CA GLY A 85 -9.41 2.35 17.58
C GLY A 85 -9.01 0.92 17.27
N PRO A 86 -9.76 -0.09 17.77
CA PRO A 86 -9.35 -1.49 17.73
C PRO A 86 -8.87 -1.80 16.32
N SER A 87 -7.57 -2.09 16.18
CA SER A 87 -6.98 -2.35 14.88
C SER A 87 -7.62 -3.63 14.38
N ARG A 88 -8.65 -3.50 13.53
CA ARG A 88 -9.28 -4.67 12.93
C ARG A 88 -8.15 -5.45 12.23
N PRO A 89 -7.92 -6.72 12.59
CA PRO A 89 -6.88 -7.51 11.96
C PRO A 89 -7.14 -7.53 10.46
N LYS A 90 -6.29 -6.84 9.70
CA LYS A 90 -6.41 -6.73 8.25
C LYS A 90 -5.91 -8.03 7.63
N ILE A 91 -6.83 -8.98 7.42
CA ILE A 91 -6.50 -10.23 6.75
C ILE A 91 -6.22 -9.96 5.28
N ARG A 92 -5.04 -10.36 4.81
CA ARG A 92 -4.77 -10.45 3.38
C ARG A 92 -5.31 -11.78 2.86
N VAL A 93 -6.20 -11.72 1.87
CA VAL A 93 -6.59 -12.86 1.04
C VAL A 93 -5.81 -12.75 -0.27
N PRO A 94 -4.67 -13.44 -0.41
CA PRO A 94 -3.83 -13.32 -1.60
C PRO A 94 -4.58 -13.80 -2.84
N GLY A 95 -4.38 -13.09 -3.95
CA GLY A 95 -4.89 -13.44 -5.27
C GLY A 95 -6.39 -13.18 -5.50
N LEU A 96 -7.14 -12.62 -4.55
CA LEU A 96 -8.55 -12.28 -4.79
C LEU A 96 -8.70 -11.11 -5.78
N VAL A 97 -7.84 -10.10 -5.64
CA VAL A 97 -7.81 -8.94 -6.54
C VAL A 97 -7.32 -9.34 -7.93
N ALA A 98 -6.22 -10.10 -8.01
CA ALA A 98 -5.69 -10.60 -9.28
C ALA A 98 -6.73 -11.46 -10.04
N PHE A 99 -7.45 -12.33 -9.33
CA PHE A 99 -8.52 -13.14 -9.92
C PHE A 99 -9.65 -12.29 -10.53
N LEU A 100 -10.07 -11.20 -9.85
CA LEU A 100 -11.04 -10.28 -10.41
C LEU A 100 -10.48 -9.54 -11.63
N GLU A 101 -9.24 -9.05 -11.56
CA GLU A 101 -8.57 -8.35 -12.65
C GLU A 101 -8.43 -9.24 -13.90
N GLU A 102 -8.04 -10.52 -13.74
CA GLU A 102 -7.98 -11.51 -14.82
C GLU A 102 -9.36 -11.74 -15.48
N MET A 103 -10.39 -11.87 -14.66
CA MET A 103 -11.75 -12.13 -15.14
C MET A 103 -12.35 -10.92 -15.87
N LEU A 104 -12.12 -9.70 -15.34
CA LEU A 104 -12.53 -8.47 -16.00
C LEU A 104 -11.75 -8.22 -17.30
N LEU A 105 -10.47 -8.60 -17.35
CA LEU A 105 -9.67 -8.48 -18.56
C LEU A 105 -10.21 -9.38 -19.67
N ASP A 106 -10.55 -10.63 -19.36
CA ASP A 106 -11.12 -11.55 -20.34
C ASP A 106 -12.49 -11.07 -20.84
N LEU A 107 -13.38 -10.68 -19.90
CA LEU A 107 -14.71 -10.13 -20.24
C LEU A 107 -14.65 -8.80 -21.01
N GLY A 108 -13.58 -8.02 -20.82
CA GLY A 108 -13.38 -6.73 -21.48
C GLY A 108 -12.67 -6.80 -22.82
N THR A 109 -12.11 -7.95 -23.21
CA THR A 109 -11.51 -8.12 -24.53
C THR A 109 -12.57 -8.16 -25.64
N GLN A 110 -12.32 -7.50 -26.77
CA GLN A 110 -13.23 -7.55 -27.93
C GLN A 110 -13.21 -8.89 -28.70
N GLY A 111 -12.59 -9.93 -28.12
CA GLY A 111 -12.54 -11.28 -28.67
C GLY A 111 -13.66 -12.16 -28.12
N GLU A 112 -13.68 -13.43 -28.54
CA GLU A 112 -14.54 -14.43 -27.88
C GLU A 112 -14.03 -14.66 -26.44
N PRO A 113 -14.92 -14.58 -25.44
CA PRO A 113 -14.54 -14.83 -24.07
C PRO A 113 -14.04 -16.27 -23.89
N SER A 114 -13.03 -16.46 -23.06
CA SER A 114 -12.41 -17.77 -22.82
C SER A 114 -13.39 -18.79 -22.23
N PHE A 115 -14.47 -18.32 -21.60
CA PHE A 115 -15.46 -19.15 -20.93
C PHE A 115 -16.88 -18.63 -21.17
N SER A 116 -17.86 -19.52 -21.03
CA SER A 116 -19.26 -19.11 -21.03
C SER A 116 -19.59 -18.26 -19.80
N VAL A 117 -20.64 -17.45 -19.89
CA VAL A 117 -21.15 -16.63 -18.76
C VAL A 117 -21.40 -17.48 -17.51
N GLU A 118 -21.96 -18.68 -17.70
CA GLU A 118 -22.25 -19.62 -16.62
C GLU A 118 -20.96 -20.14 -15.94
N GLU A 119 -19.91 -20.37 -16.72
CA GLU A 119 -18.61 -20.76 -16.21
C GLU A 119 -17.96 -19.63 -15.40
N TYR A 120 -18.06 -18.38 -15.87
CA TYR A 120 -17.59 -17.21 -15.12
C TYR A 120 -18.31 -17.07 -13.78
N ARG A 121 -19.63 -17.19 -13.79
CA ARG A 121 -20.47 -17.20 -12.58
C ARG A 121 -20.01 -18.27 -11.61
N ARG A 122 -19.86 -19.51 -12.08
CA ARG A 122 -19.42 -20.64 -11.25
C ARG A 122 -18.04 -20.40 -10.64
N ARG A 123 -17.10 -19.83 -11.40
CA ARG A 123 -15.74 -19.53 -10.92
C ARG A 123 -15.75 -18.40 -9.89
N ALA A 124 -16.54 -17.35 -10.10
CA ALA A 124 -16.73 -16.28 -9.12
C ALA A 124 -17.35 -16.81 -7.82
N ALA A 125 -18.44 -17.58 -7.92
CA ALA A 125 -19.13 -18.19 -6.78
C ALA A 125 -18.19 -19.07 -5.95
N LYS A 126 -17.44 -19.96 -6.61
CA LYS A 126 -16.45 -20.82 -5.96
C LYS A 126 -15.39 -20.01 -5.22
N ARG A 127 -14.90 -18.92 -5.83
CA ARG A 127 -13.86 -18.08 -5.21
C ARG A 127 -14.38 -17.33 -3.98
N VAL A 128 -15.61 -16.81 -4.04
CA VAL A 128 -16.31 -16.16 -2.93
C VAL A 128 -16.52 -17.15 -1.79
N GLU A 129 -17.01 -18.35 -2.09
CA GLU A 129 -17.25 -19.40 -1.10
C GLU A 129 -15.96 -19.83 -0.39
N CYS A 130 -14.88 -20.08 -1.15
CA CYS A 130 -13.57 -20.41 -0.58
C CYS A 130 -13.06 -19.28 0.34
N THR A 131 -13.25 -18.02 -0.07
CA THR A 131 -12.84 -16.86 0.73
C THR A 131 -13.67 -16.77 2.02
N ARG A 132 -15.00 -16.93 1.93
CA ARG A 132 -15.92 -16.90 3.08
C ARG A 132 -15.60 -18.02 4.08
N LYS A 133 -15.40 -19.26 3.60
CA LYS A 133 -14.95 -20.39 4.43
C LYS A 133 -13.61 -20.10 5.11
N GLY A 134 -12.65 -19.50 4.39
CA GLY A 134 -11.35 -19.12 4.94
C GLY A 134 -11.42 -18.06 6.03
N LEU A 135 -12.33 -17.10 5.91
CA LEU A 135 -12.60 -16.08 6.93
C LEU A 135 -13.32 -16.67 8.15
N LEU A 136 -14.35 -17.49 7.93
CA LEU A 136 -15.11 -18.15 8.99
C LEU A 136 -14.23 -19.05 9.87
N ARG A 137 -13.28 -19.79 9.28
CA ARG A 137 -12.29 -20.58 10.03
C ARG A 137 -11.42 -19.74 10.98
N LYS A 138 -11.33 -18.43 10.74
CA LYS A 138 -10.59 -17.47 11.57
C LYS A 138 -11.52 -16.68 12.50
N GLY A 139 -12.80 -17.02 12.56
CA GLY A 139 -13.81 -16.29 13.33
C GLY A 139 -14.09 -14.88 12.77
N MET A 140 -13.86 -14.67 11.47
CA MET A 140 -14.02 -13.36 10.83
C MET A 140 -15.03 -13.40 9.68
N ASP A 141 -15.56 -12.23 9.35
CA ASP A 141 -16.45 -12.01 8.21
C ASP A 141 -15.81 -11.08 7.16
N PRO A 142 -16.40 -10.93 5.96
CA PRO A 142 -15.85 -10.09 4.89
C PRO A 142 -15.59 -8.62 5.26
N SER A 143 -16.21 -8.08 6.32
CA SER A 143 -15.95 -6.71 6.81
C SER A 143 -14.54 -6.51 7.38
N PHE A 144 -13.80 -7.59 7.63
CA PHE A 144 -12.39 -7.56 8.07
C PHE A 144 -11.40 -7.50 6.89
N LEU A 145 -11.88 -7.58 5.65
CA LEU A 145 -11.03 -7.45 4.47
C LEU A 145 -10.56 -5.98 4.30
N PRO A 146 -9.28 -5.76 3.93
CA PRO A 146 -8.82 -4.45 3.48
C PRO A 146 -9.69 -3.93 2.33
N LEU A 147 -9.92 -2.61 2.27
CA LEU A 147 -10.85 -1.97 1.32
C LEU A 147 -10.76 -2.53 -0.11
N ARG A 148 -9.55 -2.60 -0.70
CA ARG A 148 -9.35 -3.11 -2.06
C ARG A 148 -9.75 -4.59 -2.21
N THR A 149 -9.43 -5.43 -1.22
CA THR A 149 -9.81 -6.85 -1.20
C THR A 149 -11.30 -7.02 -0.94
N GLY A 150 -11.89 -6.18 -0.07
CA GLY A 150 -13.33 -6.17 0.20
C GLY A 150 -14.14 -5.76 -1.03
N MET A 151 -13.69 -4.74 -1.77
CA MET A 151 -14.27 -4.38 -3.06
C MET A 151 -14.19 -5.53 -4.05
N ALA A 152 -13.02 -6.17 -4.20
CA ALA A 152 -12.89 -7.31 -5.10
C ALA A 152 -13.81 -8.47 -4.71
N PHE A 153 -13.94 -8.75 -3.40
CA PHE A 153 -14.89 -9.72 -2.89
C PHE A 153 -16.34 -9.37 -3.24
N ALA A 154 -16.75 -8.12 -3.04
CA ALA A 154 -18.09 -7.65 -3.34
C ALA A 154 -18.43 -7.76 -4.83
N TRP A 155 -17.48 -7.40 -5.72
CA TRP A 155 -17.65 -7.58 -7.17
C TRP A 155 -17.80 -9.05 -7.57
N LEU A 156 -17.01 -9.94 -6.97
CA LEU A 156 -17.13 -11.38 -7.22
C LEU A 156 -18.43 -11.97 -6.66
N ASP A 157 -18.88 -11.53 -5.49
CA ASP A 157 -20.17 -11.93 -4.89
C ASP A 157 -21.34 -11.43 -5.75
N TRP A 158 -21.21 -10.23 -6.32
CA TRP A 158 -22.17 -9.68 -7.26
C TRP A 158 -22.21 -10.46 -8.58
N LEU A 159 -21.05 -10.74 -9.20
CA LEU A 159 -20.94 -11.54 -10.43
C LEU A 159 -21.38 -13.00 -10.26
N ALA A 160 -21.37 -13.51 -9.02
CA ALA A 160 -21.83 -14.85 -8.71
C ALA A 160 -23.37 -14.97 -8.66
N ARG A 161 -24.12 -13.85 -8.65
CA ARG A 161 -25.59 -13.84 -8.56
C ARG A 161 -26.23 -13.84 -9.94
N GLU A 162 -27.33 -14.55 -10.07
CA GLU A 162 -28.02 -14.91 -11.32
C GLU A 162 -28.62 -13.69 -12.06
N ASP A 163 -28.95 -12.61 -11.35
CA ASP A 163 -29.80 -11.52 -11.88
C ASP A 163 -29.06 -10.40 -12.65
N HIS A 164 -27.73 -10.52 -12.87
CA HIS A 164 -26.93 -9.35 -13.30
C HIS A 164 -26.16 -9.50 -14.61
N LEU A 165 -26.08 -10.71 -15.17
CA LEU A 165 -25.40 -10.96 -16.44
C LEU A 165 -26.37 -11.10 -17.63
N GLU A 166 -27.69 -11.15 -17.37
CA GLU A 166 -28.70 -11.22 -18.43
C GLU A 166 -28.87 -9.90 -19.21
N VAL A 167 -28.36 -8.78 -18.69
CA VAL A 167 -28.47 -7.44 -19.31
C VAL A 167 -27.47 -7.24 -20.46
N TYR A 168 -26.49 -8.14 -20.62
CA TYR A 168 -25.45 -8.03 -21.67
C TYR A 168 -25.57 -9.11 -22.76
N ARG A 169 -26.77 -9.67 -22.95
CA ARG A 169 -27.08 -10.61 -24.03
C ARG A 169 -27.47 -9.90 -25.33
#